data_AF-A0A482VJY2-F1
#
_entry.id   AF-A0A482VJY2-F1
#
_cell.length_a   1.000
_cell.length_b   1.000
_cell.length_c   1.000
_cell.angle_alpha   90.00
_cell.angle_beta   90.00
_cell.angle_gamma   90.00
#
_symmetry.space_group_name_H-M   'P 1'
#
loop_
_entity.id
_entity.type
_entity.pdbx_description
1 polymer ?
#
loop_
_entity_poly.entity_id
_entity_poly.type
_entity_poly.pdbx_seq_one_letter_code
_entity_poly.pdbx_strand_id
1 'polypeptide(L)'
;MKYIDICSLYPTVQCYDDGHATKMFKLSTYNSEWYGLIKCAILPPRNLYHPVLPIRNKYKYKSGVEKLPFPLCGLCAKLNKNICDHTESQRIMREIWCTNEVQKVI
;
A
#
# COMPACT_ATOMS: atom_id res chain seq x y z
N MET A 1 -1.01 -25.25 12.62
CA MET A 1 -1.54 -23.99 12.06
C MET A 1 -3.00 -23.90 12.48
N LYS A 2 -3.40 -22.89 13.26
CA LYS A 2 -4.80 -22.69 13.66
C LYS A 2 -5.37 -21.58 12.79
N TYR A 3 -6.43 -21.87 12.04
CA TYR A 3 -7.12 -20.86 11.25
C TYR A 3 -8.12 -20.15 12.16
N ILE A 4 -8.06 -18.82 12.20
CA ILE A 4 -9.02 -17.99 12.92
C ILE A 4 -9.87 -17.33 11.85
N ASP A 5 -11.16 -17.69 11.82
CA ASP A 5 -12.14 -17.01 11.01
C ASP A 5 -12.89 -16.00 11.87
N ILE A 6 -13.06 -14.78 11.37
CA ILE A 6 -13.84 -13.74 12.05
C ILE A 6 -15.19 -13.68 11.36
N CYS A 7 -16.21 -14.27 12.00
CA CYS A 7 -17.57 -14.22 11.50
C CYS A 7 -18.01 -12.76 11.33
N SER A 8 -18.47 -12.41 10.13
CA SER A 8 -19.01 -11.08 9.81
C SER A 8 -18.01 -9.92 9.98
N LEU A 9 -16.71 -10.13 9.68
CA LEU A 9 -15.68 -9.09 9.77
C LEU A 9 -16.08 -7.77 9.10
N TYR A 10 -16.56 -7.81 7.85
CA TYR A 10 -16.96 -6.60 7.13
C TYR A 10 -18.09 -5.84 7.83
N PRO A 11 -19.25 -6.46 8.15
CA PRO A 11 -20.27 -5.81 8.97
C PRO A 11 -19.74 -5.24 10.29
N THR A 12 -18.89 -5.97 11.00
CA THR A 12 -18.32 -5.50 12.28
C THR A 12 -17.47 -4.24 12.11
N VAL A 13 -16.66 -4.18 11.04
CA VAL A 13 -15.79 -3.01 10.77
C VAL A 13 -16.57 -1.84 10.17
N GLN A 14 -17.59 -2.11 9.34
CA GLN A 14 -18.40 -1.09 8.67
C GLN A 14 -19.54 -0.53 9.55
N CYS A 15 -19.78 -1.09 10.74
CA CYS A 15 -20.79 -0.59 11.68
C CYS A 15 -20.45 0.80 12.24
N TYR A 16 -19.20 1.25 12.08
CA TYR A 16 -18.75 2.58 12.49
C TYR A 16 -18.98 3.55 11.32
N ASP A 17 -19.90 4.50 11.50
CA ASP A 17 -20.17 5.57 10.55
C ASP A 17 -19.45 6.85 10.99
N ASP A 18 -18.26 7.09 10.44
CA ASP A 18 -17.42 8.24 10.78
C ASP A 18 -17.83 9.53 10.01
N GLY A 19 -19.00 9.53 9.36
CA GLY A 19 -19.56 10.69 8.67
C GLY A 19 -18.99 10.93 7.26
N HIS A 20 -19.32 12.10 6.68
CA HIS A 20 -18.92 12.45 5.31
C HIS A 20 -17.45 12.87 5.21
N ALA A 21 -16.71 12.20 4.34
CA ALA A 21 -15.30 12.51 4.09
C ALA A 21 -15.10 13.93 3.51
N THR A 22 -14.16 14.68 4.08
CA THR A 22 -13.73 15.98 3.56
C THR A 22 -12.59 15.78 2.55
N LYS A 23 -12.73 16.36 1.35
CA LYS A 23 -11.69 16.31 0.32
C LYS A 23 -10.64 17.38 0.57
N MET A 24 -9.40 16.96 0.82
CA MET A 24 -8.25 17.86 0.97
C MET A 24 -7.36 17.80 -0.28
N PHE A 25 -6.88 18.95 -0.74
CA PHE A 25 -6.00 19.05 -1.90
C PHE A 25 -4.73 19.84 -1.56
N LYS A 26 -3.61 19.52 -2.22
CA LYS A 26 -2.32 20.23 -2.10
C LYS A 26 -1.76 20.28 -0.67
N LEU A 27 -1.76 19.14 0.02
CA LEU A 27 -1.11 19.00 1.32
C LEU A 27 0.41 18.85 1.14
N SER A 28 1.20 19.57 1.94
CA SER A 28 2.67 19.51 1.92
C SER A 28 3.25 18.48 2.89
N THR A 29 2.48 18.10 3.91
CA THR A 29 2.89 17.20 4.99
C THR A 29 1.87 16.08 5.18
N TYR A 30 2.29 15.00 5.85
CA TYR A 30 1.41 13.90 6.26
C TYR A 30 1.00 14.08 7.72
N ASN A 31 -0.28 13.88 8.03
CA ASN A 31 -0.78 13.77 9.40
C ASN A 31 -1.34 12.35 9.62
N SER A 32 -0.88 11.70 10.70
CA SER A 32 -1.32 10.37 11.14
C SER A 32 -2.77 10.30 11.60
N GLU A 33 -3.39 11.43 11.91
CA GLU A 33 -4.81 11.53 12.30
C GLU A 33 -5.75 11.42 11.08
N TRP A 34 -5.22 11.48 9.86
CA TRP A 34 -6.04 11.35 8.66
C TRP A 34 -6.50 9.92 8.45
N TYR A 35 -7.80 9.77 8.19
CA TYR A 35 -8.44 8.50 7.88
C TYR A 35 -9.07 8.54 6.49
N GLY A 36 -8.72 7.56 5.64
CA GLY A 36 -9.29 7.43 4.30
C GLY A 36 -8.27 7.06 3.24
N LEU A 37 -8.36 7.72 2.07
CA LEU A 37 -7.48 7.48 0.92
C LEU A 37 -6.50 8.66 0.73
N ILE A 38 -5.23 8.34 0.52
CA ILE A 38 -4.18 9.33 0.28
C ILE A 38 -3.39 8.99 -0.99
N LYS A 39 -3.16 10.00 -1.82
CA LYS A 39 -2.23 9.92 -2.96
C LYS A 39 -0.90 10.52 -2.55
N CYS A 40 0.15 9.71 -2.43
CA CYS A 40 1.45 10.18 -1.95
C CYS A 40 2.62 9.43 -2.62
N ALA A 41 3.83 9.93 -2.36
CA ALA A 41 5.07 9.26 -2.74
C ALA A 41 5.71 8.69 -1.46
N ILE A 42 5.91 7.37 -1.41
CA ILE A 42 6.47 6.69 -0.23
C ILE A 42 7.76 5.98 -0.61
N LEU A 43 8.78 6.13 0.24
CA LEU A 43 9.97 5.30 0.23
C LEU A 43 9.81 4.21 1.30
N PRO A 44 9.45 2.97 0.93
CA PRO A 44 9.29 1.90 1.91
C PRO A 44 10.64 1.54 2.57
N PRO A 45 10.66 1.15 3.85
CA PRO A 45 11.87 0.65 4.50
C PRO A 45 12.32 -0.68 3.87
N ARG A 46 13.62 -0.99 3.97
CA ARG A 46 14.16 -2.22 3.35
C ARG A 46 13.74 -3.51 4.06
N ASN A 47 13.53 -3.44 5.37
CA ASN A 47 13.29 -4.61 6.23
C ASN A 47 11.88 -4.57 6.84
N LEU A 48 10.85 -4.36 6.02
CA LEU A 48 9.47 -4.44 6.49
C LEU A 48 9.02 -5.91 6.55
N TYR A 49 8.63 -6.39 7.74
CA TYR A 49 8.22 -7.78 7.92
C TYR A 49 6.95 -8.12 7.13
N HIS A 50 5.98 -7.21 7.10
CA HIS A 50 4.73 -7.37 6.37
C HIS A 50 4.57 -6.24 5.34
N PRO A 51 4.85 -6.48 4.05
CA PRO A 51 4.66 -5.47 3.02
C PRO A 51 3.16 -5.27 2.78
N VAL A 52 2.68 -4.05 3.05
CA VAL A 52 1.25 -3.71 2.98
C VAL A 52 0.88 -2.80 1.82
N LEU A 53 1.85 -2.23 1.09
CA LEU A 53 1.56 -1.32 -0.02
C LEU A 53 1.36 -2.11 -1.33
N PRO A 54 0.12 -2.30 -1.80
CA PRO A 54 -0.12 -2.89 -3.10
C PRO A 54 0.31 -1.93 -4.22
N ILE A 55 0.81 -2.49 -5.32
CA ILE A 55 1.04 -1.74 -6.55
C ILE A 55 0.35 -2.45 -7.70
N ARG A 56 -0.43 -1.69 -8.48
CA ARG A 56 -1.01 -2.18 -9.73
C ARG A 56 0.06 -2.25 -10.80
N ASN A 57 0.58 -3.44 -11.05
CA ASN A 57 1.56 -3.67 -12.11
C ASN A 57 0.86 -3.88 -13.45
N LYS A 58 1.00 -2.92 -14.36
CA LYS A 58 0.52 -3.04 -15.75
C LYS A 58 1.31 -4.05 -16.60
N TYR A 59 2.46 -4.52 -16.10
CA TYR A 59 3.29 -5.49 -16.81
C TYR A 59 2.71 -6.87 -16.64
N LYS A 60 2.25 -7.45 -17.76
CA LYS A 60 1.75 -8.83 -17.83
C LYS A 60 2.84 -9.76 -17.28
N TYR A 61 2.51 -10.53 -16.24
CA TYR A 61 3.32 -11.69 -15.90
C TYR A 61 3.36 -12.62 -17.11
N LYS A 62 4.41 -13.44 -17.24
CA LYS A 62 4.56 -14.43 -18.33
C LYS A 62 3.31 -15.30 -18.55
N SER A 63 2.45 -15.41 -17.53
CA SER A 63 1.18 -16.14 -17.54
C SER A 63 -0.04 -15.34 -18.04
N GLY A 64 0.12 -14.07 -18.46
CA GLY A 64 -1.00 -13.22 -18.92
C GLY A 64 -1.92 -12.69 -17.81
N VAL A 65 -1.69 -13.08 -16.55
CA VAL A 65 -2.49 -12.69 -15.39
C VAL A 65 -1.92 -11.44 -14.73
N GLU A 66 -2.78 -10.45 -14.46
CA GLU A 66 -2.43 -9.29 -13.65
C GLU A 66 -2.35 -9.72 -12.18
N LYS A 67 -1.18 -9.58 -11.55
CA LYS A 67 -1.03 -9.81 -10.10
C LYS A 67 -0.90 -8.47 -9.40
N LEU A 68 -1.39 -8.42 -8.16
CA LEU A 68 -1.23 -7.30 -7.25
C LEU A 68 -0.07 -7.60 -6.27
N PRO A 69 1.19 -7.27 -6.59
CA PRO A 69 2.30 -7.45 -5.67
C PRO A 69 2.29 -6.41 -4.56
N PHE A 70 2.93 -6.77 -3.45
CA PHE A 70 3.24 -5.90 -2.30
C PHE A 70 4.77 -5.73 -2.19
N PRO A 71 5.39 -4.90 -3.04
CA PRO A 71 6.85 -4.77 -3.11
C PRO A 71 7.38 -3.70 -2.15
N LEU A 72 8.66 -3.83 -1.77
CA LEU A 72 9.42 -2.79 -1.04
C LEU A 72 10.25 -1.88 -1.98
N CYS A 73 9.99 -1.97 -3.29
CA CYS A 73 10.63 -1.18 -4.32
C CYS A 73 9.75 -1.14 -5.56
N GLY A 74 9.38 0.07 -6.00
CA GLY A 74 8.56 0.25 -7.19
C GLY A 74 9.22 -0.28 -8.47
N LEU A 75 10.54 -0.18 -8.60
CA LEU A 75 11.26 -0.68 -9.78
C LEU A 75 11.41 -2.22 -9.77
N CYS A 76 11.68 -2.83 -8.61
CA CYS A 76 11.71 -4.30 -8.48
C CYS A 76 10.37 -4.92 -8.86
N ALA A 77 9.27 -4.27 -8.50
CA ALA A 77 7.94 -4.73 -8.88
C ALA A 77 7.80 -4.83 -10.40
N LYS A 78 8.30 -3.83 -11.14
CA LYS A 78 8.22 -3.78 -12.61
C LYS A 78 9.18 -4.76 -13.29
N LEU A 79 10.41 -4.84 -12.79
CA LEU A 79 11.45 -5.71 -13.35
C LEU A 79 11.35 -7.17 -12.90
N ASN A 80 10.47 -7.46 -11.93
CA ASN A 80 10.31 -8.76 -11.31
C ASN A 80 11.64 -9.32 -10.79
N LYS A 81 12.40 -8.46 -10.09
CA LYS A 81 13.75 -8.74 -9.56
C LYS A 81 13.67 -9.12 -8.08
N ASN A 82 14.33 -10.23 -7.71
CA ASN A 82 14.33 -10.75 -6.33
C ASN A 82 15.34 -10.05 -5.40
N ILE A 83 16.44 -9.54 -5.94
CA ILE A 83 17.49 -8.85 -5.18
C ILE A 83 17.46 -7.37 -5.55
N CYS A 84 17.27 -6.49 -4.56
CA CYS A 84 17.15 -5.05 -4.78
C CYS A 84 18.49 -4.35 -4.55
N ASP A 85 19.03 -3.76 -5.61
CA ASP A 85 20.22 -2.90 -5.66
C ASP A 85 19.87 -1.45 -6.07
N HIS A 86 18.58 -1.13 -6.14
CA HIS A 86 18.09 0.17 -6.58
C HIS A 86 18.34 1.28 -5.56
N THR A 87 18.53 2.49 -6.07
CA THR A 87 18.64 3.70 -5.25
C THR A 87 17.30 4.07 -4.64
N GLU A 88 17.30 4.91 -3.60
CA GLU A 88 16.07 5.35 -2.94
C GLU A 88 15.08 6.00 -3.92
N SER A 89 15.57 6.83 -4.83
CA SER A 89 14.74 7.49 -5.84
C SER A 89 14.03 6.51 -6.78
N GLN A 90 14.67 5.39 -7.12
CA GLN A 90 14.10 4.31 -7.94
C GLN A 90 13.13 3.43 -7.14
N ARG A 91 13.32 3.34 -5.81
CA ARG A 91 12.46 2.57 -4.92
C ARG A 91 11.14 3.25 -4.61
N ILE A 92 11.10 4.59 -4.65
CA ILE A 92 9.89 5.39 -4.35
C ILE A 92 8.70 4.91 -5.19
N MET A 93 7.58 4.73 -4.50
CA MET A 93 6.32 4.29 -5.05
C MET A 93 5.35 5.46 -5.00
N ARG A 94 4.55 5.66 -6.05
CA ARG A 94 3.60 6.79 -6.18
C ARG A 94 2.24 6.28 -6.62
N GLU A 95 1.38 5.99 -5.66
CA GLU A 95 0.03 5.48 -5.91
C GLU A 95 -0.95 6.08 -4.88
N ILE A 96 -2.14 5.50 -4.82
CA ILE A 96 -3.18 5.83 -3.85
C ILE A 96 -3.29 4.64 -2.90
N TRP A 97 -3.21 4.90 -1.60
CA TRP A 97 -3.31 3.89 -0.55
C TRP A 97 -4.28 4.32 0.54
N CYS A 98 -4.72 3.36 1.36
CA CYS A 98 -5.43 3.67 2.59
C CYS A 98 -4.44 4.23 3.61
N THR A 99 -4.85 5.24 4.39
CA THR A 99 -3.98 5.85 5.42
C THR A 99 -3.44 4.81 6.42
N ASN A 100 -4.22 3.77 6.73
CA ASN A 100 -3.84 2.64 7.58
C ASN A 100 -2.67 1.83 7.01
N GLU A 101 -2.61 1.66 5.68
CA GLU A 101 -1.51 0.98 5.00
C GLU A 101 -0.25 1.85 5.03
N VAL A 102 -0.41 3.15 4.82
CA VAL A 102 0.67 4.13 4.87
C VAL A 102 1.30 4.20 6.27
N GLN A 103 0.47 4.24 7.32
CA GLN A 103 0.92 4.28 8.71
C GLN A 103 1.72 3.03 9.13
N LYS A 104 1.46 1.88 8.51
CA LYS A 104 2.22 0.64 8.77
C LYS A 104 3.61 0.61 8.12
N VAL A 105 3.91 1.56 7.24
CA VAL A 105 5.12 1.56 6.40
C VAL A 105 6.06 2.71 6.74
N ILE A 106 5.51 3.82 7.23
CA ILE A 106 6.25 4.93 7.83
C ILE A 106 6.87 4.46 9.15
#